data_AF-A0A9E7M958-F1
#
_entry.id   AF-A0A9E7M958-F1
#
_cell.length_a   1.000
_cell.length_b   1.000
_cell.length_c   1.000
_cell.angle_alpha   90.00
_cell.angle_beta   90.00
_cell.angle_gamma   90.00
#
_symmetry.space_group_name_H-M   'P 1'
#
loop_
_entity.id
_entity.type
_entity.pdbx_description
1 polymer ?
#
loop_
_entity_poly.entity_id
_entity_poly.type
_entity_poly.pdbx_seq_one_letter_code
_entity_poly.pdbx_strand_id
1 'polypeptide(L)'
;MKEIKKILGIISILFFVSAIVIISGCTNTTSPTAVTKTFTETKTETKTETNTELQSQVESLLEQVQKLEEEKKNLTFQISELETEINELKKVIDEKNTVISAMNKTLLEKEEELRSLKNIREMHNATINGYTYFKSGMSLMMAGTLYLNDALHLTENGEFEKAKNFVRNATEYFQKARENFIQAKEYFERGKQYANLSEDIRRIGTMSILSSELANDMESYLTACSNLETALDKFIEGDYYNGQSYFEKAVEFILELKEGWN
;
A
#
# COMPACT_ATOMS: atom_id res chain seq x y z
N MET A 1 39.32 -57.08 18.63
CA MET A 1 38.96 -58.51 18.87
C MET A 1 39.62 -59.49 17.89
N LYS A 2 39.72 -59.19 16.59
CA LYS A 2 40.38 -60.07 15.59
C LYS A 2 41.89 -60.28 15.83
N GLU A 3 42.59 -59.22 16.21
CA GLU A 3 44.03 -59.22 16.57
C GLU A 3 44.34 -60.09 17.81
N ILE A 4 43.52 -59.97 18.86
CA ILE A 4 43.67 -60.75 20.10
C ILE A 4 43.48 -62.25 19.85
N LYS A 5 42.57 -62.64 18.94
CA LYS A 5 42.39 -64.04 18.54
C LYS A 5 43.61 -64.61 17.79
N LYS A 6 44.30 -63.79 16.99
CA LYS A 6 45.56 -64.20 16.33
C LYS A 6 46.67 -64.46 17.36
N ILE A 7 46.82 -63.57 18.35
CA ILE A 7 47.84 -63.72 19.40
C ILE A 7 47.58 -64.95 20.28
N LEU A 8 46.33 -65.20 20.68
CA LEU A 8 45.98 -66.42 21.44
C LEU A 8 46.20 -67.71 20.64
N GLY A 9 45.95 -67.70 19.32
CA GLY A 9 46.22 -68.84 18.46
C GLY A 9 47.70 -69.22 18.42
N ILE A 10 48.58 -68.22 18.36
CA ILE A 10 50.05 -68.41 18.35
C ILE A 10 50.56 -68.96 19.69
N ILE A 11 50.03 -68.47 20.82
CA ILE A 11 50.40 -68.95 22.17
C ILE A 11 49.96 -70.41 22.37
N SER A 12 48.80 -70.81 21.85
CA SER A 12 48.31 -72.19 21.93
C SER A 12 49.18 -73.18 21.17
N ILE A 13 49.71 -72.78 20.00
CA ILE A 13 50.64 -73.60 19.20
C ILE A 13 51.98 -73.76 19.92
N LEU A 14 52.51 -72.70 20.56
CA LEU A 14 53.75 -72.76 21.33
C LEU A 14 53.68 -73.70 22.53
N PHE A 15 52.52 -73.77 23.20
CA PHE A 15 52.28 -74.73 24.28
C PHE A 15 52.18 -76.17 23.77
N PHE A 16 51.56 -76.39 22.60
CA PHE A 16 51.46 -77.71 21.98
C PHE A 16 52.82 -78.26 21.53
N VAL A 17 53.67 -77.42 20.97
CA VAL A 17 55.04 -77.82 20.57
C VAL A 17 55.90 -78.15 21.79
N SER A 18 55.75 -77.40 22.88
CA SER A 18 56.47 -77.66 24.13
C SER A 18 56.02 -78.96 24.81
N ALA A 19 54.74 -79.32 24.70
CA ALA A 19 54.20 -80.57 25.23
C ALA A 19 54.59 -81.81 24.41
N ILE A 20 54.70 -81.69 23.08
CA ILE A 20 55.14 -82.79 22.20
C ILE A 20 56.63 -83.13 22.42
N VAL A 21 57.47 -82.14 22.72
CA VAL A 21 58.90 -82.33 23.00
C VAL A 21 59.16 -83.06 24.33
N ILE A 22 58.23 -83.04 25.29
CA ILE A 22 58.42 -83.65 26.61
C ILE A 22 57.91 -85.11 26.68
N ILE A 23 57.04 -85.55 25.75
CA ILE A 23 56.37 -86.86 25.86
C ILE A 23 56.89 -87.92 24.86
N SER A 24 57.67 -87.56 23.83
CA SER A 24 58.24 -88.55 22.88
C SER A 24 59.70 -88.94 23.21
N GLY A 25 59.82 -89.82 24.21
CA GLY A 25 60.71 -90.98 24.30
C GLY A 25 62.17 -90.94 23.84
N CYS A 26 63.03 -91.35 24.78
CA CYS A 26 64.25 -92.15 24.58
C CYS A 26 64.40 -92.89 23.23
N THR A 27 65.66 -92.86 22.75
CA THR A 27 66.32 -93.79 21.81
C THR A 27 65.78 -93.86 20.39
N ASN A 28 66.29 -93.01 19.50
CA ASN A 28 67.21 -93.44 18.43
C ASN A 28 67.76 -92.24 17.66
N THR A 29 68.96 -92.43 17.13
CA THR A 29 69.90 -91.46 16.58
C THR A 29 69.40 -90.74 15.32
N THR A 30 69.07 -89.46 15.44
CA THR A 30 69.24 -88.44 14.40
C THR A 30 69.81 -87.17 15.05
N SER A 31 70.86 -86.62 14.45
CA SER A 31 71.73 -85.56 15.00
C SER A 31 70.96 -84.30 15.48
N PRO A 32 71.31 -83.73 16.67
CA PRO A 32 70.73 -82.48 17.18
C PRO A 32 70.95 -81.27 16.25
N THR A 33 71.94 -81.37 15.37
CA THR A 33 72.40 -80.30 14.47
C THR A 33 71.41 -80.01 13.34
N ALA A 34 70.61 -80.99 12.91
CA ALA A 34 69.62 -80.78 11.83
C ALA A 34 68.37 -80.05 12.34
N VAL A 35 67.95 -80.32 13.57
CA VAL A 35 66.74 -79.76 14.21
C VAL A 35 66.99 -78.34 14.74
N THR A 36 68.18 -78.07 15.29
CA THR A 36 68.55 -76.69 15.67
C THR A 36 68.75 -75.79 14.47
N LYS A 37 69.35 -76.29 13.38
CA LYS A 37 69.54 -75.52 12.14
C LYS A 37 68.21 -75.19 11.46
N THR A 38 67.30 -76.16 11.32
CA THR A 38 65.95 -75.93 10.77
C THR A 38 65.11 -75.01 11.65
N PHE A 39 65.20 -75.08 12.98
CA PHE A 39 64.46 -74.18 13.88
C PHE A 39 65.01 -72.74 13.88
N THR A 40 66.33 -72.57 13.77
CA THR A 40 66.92 -71.23 13.60
C THR A 40 66.63 -70.65 12.22
N GLU A 41 66.70 -71.46 11.15
CA GLU A 41 66.39 -71.05 9.77
C GLU A 41 64.91 -70.70 9.62
N THR A 42 63.97 -71.52 10.10
CA THR A 42 62.53 -71.20 10.07
C THR A 42 62.16 -70.00 10.95
N LYS A 43 62.81 -69.80 12.11
CA LYS A 43 62.59 -68.61 12.95
C LYS A 43 63.16 -67.34 12.34
N THR A 44 64.29 -67.43 11.63
CA THR A 44 64.82 -66.29 10.86
C THR A 44 63.96 -66.02 9.63
N GLU A 45 63.58 -67.03 8.84
CA GLU A 45 62.73 -66.92 7.66
C GLU A 45 61.36 -66.34 7.98
N THR A 46 60.64 -66.88 8.97
CA THR A 46 59.35 -66.33 9.41
C THR A 46 59.47 -64.90 9.96
N LYS A 47 60.57 -64.56 10.62
CA LYS A 47 60.83 -63.20 11.10
C LYS A 47 61.18 -62.25 9.94
N THR A 48 61.88 -62.69 8.90
CA THR A 48 62.10 -61.91 7.67
C THR A 48 60.81 -61.74 6.89
N GLU A 49 60.03 -62.80 6.65
CA GLU A 49 58.76 -62.76 5.91
C GLU A 49 57.72 -61.87 6.59
N THR A 50 57.59 -61.96 7.91
CA THR A 50 56.70 -61.05 8.67
C THR A 50 57.19 -59.60 8.64
N ASN A 51 58.50 -59.36 8.55
CA ASN A 51 59.05 -58.02 8.43
C ASN A 51 58.79 -57.43 7.03
N THR A 52 58.92 -58.23 5.97
CA THR A 52 58.58 -57.80 4.59
C THR A 52 57.10 -57.51 4.42
N GLU A 53 56.22 -58.33 5.00
CA GLU A 53 54.76 -58.11 5.00
C GLU A 53 54.37 -56.80 5.71
N LEU A 54 54.94 -56.56 6.90
CA LEU A 54 54.72 -55.32 7.63
C LEU A 54 55.27 -54.10 6.88
N GLN A 55 56.42 -54.24 6.22
CA GLN A 55 57.02 -53.17 5.42
C GLN A 55 56.15 -52.80 4.21
N SER A 56 55.60 -53.79 3.51
CA SER A 56 54.62 -53.59 2.42
C SER A 56 53.34 -52.90 2.92
N GLN A 57 52.82 -53.29 4.08
CA GLN A 57 51.65 -52.62 4.69
C GLN A 57 51.96 -51.16 5.07
N VAL A 58 53.16 -50.89 5.60
CA VAL A 58 53.61 -49.53 5.91
C VAL A 58 53.71 -48.67 4.66
N GLU A 59 54.30 -49.20 3.58
CA GLU A 59 54.40 -48.49 2.29
C GLU A 59 53.01 -48.19 1.71
N SER A 60 52.09 -49.16 1.73
CA SER A 60 50.71 -48.95 1.27
C SER A 60 49.94 -47.92 2.10
N LEU A 61 50.13 -47.91 3.41
CA LEU A 61 49.54 -46.89 4.30
C LEU A 61 50.13 -45.51 4.02
N LEU A 62 51.43 -45.43 3.74
CA LEU A 62 52.10 -44.17 3.42
C LEU A 62 51.54 -43.55 2.13
N GLU A 63 51.33 -44.35 1.08
CA GLU A 63 50.70 -43.91 -0.16
C GLU A 63 49.26 -43.42 0.05
N GLN A 64 48.49 -44.13 0.87
CA GLN A 64 47.13 -43.71 1.23
C GLN A 64 47.13 -42.37 1.98
N VAL A 65 48.05 -42.19 2.93
CA VAL A 65 48.21 -40.92 3.66
C VAL A 65 48.56 -39.78 2.72
N GLN A 66 49.52 -39.97 1.79
CA GLN A 66 49.88 -38.97 0.80
C GLN A 66 48.70 -38.58 -0.09
N LYS A 67 47.91 -39.57 -0.55
CA LYS A 67 46.72 -39.30 -1.36
C LYS A 67 45.67 -38.49 -0.58
N LEU A 68 45.43 -38.85 0.68
CA LEU A 68 44.51 -38.13 1.56
C LEU A 68 45.00 -36.69 1.86
N GLU A 69 46.30 -36.48 1.98
CA GLU A 69 46.88 -35.14 2.17
C GLU A 69 46.66 -34.24 0.94
N GLU A 70 46.83 -34.78 -0.26
CA GLU A 70 46.58 -34.03 -1.50
C GLU A 70 45.08 -33.74 -1.68
N GLU A 71 44.21 -34.70 -1.37
CA GLU A 71 42.76 -34.51 -1.39
C GLU A 71 42.33 -33.43 -0.37
N LYS A 72 42.88 -33.48 0.84
CA LYS A 72 42.64 -32.45 1.87
C LYS A 72 43.08 -31.06 1.39
N LYS A 73 44.23 -30.96 0.73
CA LYS A 73 44.74 -29.69 0.19
C LYS A 73 43.82 -29.15 -0.90
N ASN A 74 43.35 -30.01 -1.81
CA ASN A 74 42.40 -29.64 -2.85
C ASN A 74 41.06 -29.16 -2.27
N LEU A 75 40.51 -29.88 -1.28
CA LEU A 75 39.29 -29.46 -0.58
C LEU A 75 39.47 -28.12 0.14
N THR A 76 40.63 -27.90 0.77
CA THR A 76 40.95 -26.63 1.44
C THR A 76 40.96 -25.47 0.44
N PHE A 77 41.52 -25.68 -0.76
CA PHE A 77 41.52 -24.68 -1.83
C PHE A 77 40.09 -24.36 -2.30
N GLN A 78 39.27 -25.38 -2.57
CA GLN A 78 37.86 -25.19 -2.98
C GLN A 78 37.03 -24.47 -1.92
N ILE A 79 37.24 -24.77 -0.63
CA ILE A 79 36.59 -24.05 0.48
C ILE A 79 36.94 -22.56 0.44
N SER A 80 38.22 -22.22 0.22
CA SER A 80 38.66 -20.83 0.14
C SER A 80 38.05 -20.08 -1.04
N GLU A 81 37.86 -20.73 -2.20
CA GLU A 81 37.18 -20.13 -3.35
C GLU A 81 35.70 -19.89 -3.05
N LEU A 82 35.00 -20.88 -2.48
CA LEU A 82 33.59 -20.75 -2.10
C LEU A 82 33.37 -19.67 -1.03
N GLU A 83 34.27 -19.54 -0.06
CA GLU A 83 34.22 -18.46 0.94
C GLU A 83 34.34 -17.08 0.30
N THR A 84 35.18 -16.95 -0.74
CA THR A 84 35.34 -15.70 -1.50
C THR A 84 34.05 -15.37 -2.25
N GLU A 85 33.47 -16.33 -2.98
CA GLU A 85 32.21 -16.15 -3.71
C GLU A 85 31.05 -15.79 -2.77
N ILE A 86 30.95 -16.45 -1.60
CA ILE A 86 29.94 -16.13 -0.58
C ILE A 86 30.06 -14.67 -0.11
N ASN A 87 31.28 -14.16 0.08
CA ASN A 87 31.49 -12.79 0.52
C ASN A 87 31.13 -11.77 -0.56
N GLU A 88 31.40 -12.07 -1.83
CA GLU A 88 30.97 -11.24 -2.95
C GLU A 88 29.44 -11.20 -3.07
N LEU A 89 28.77 -12.35 -2.95
CA LEU A 89 27.31 -12.42 -2.96
C LEU A 89 26.67 -11.63 -1.81
N LYS A 90 27.24 -11.69 -0.61
CA LYS A 90 26.77 -10.86 0.53
C LYS A 90 26.86 -9.37 0.21
N LYS A 91 27.97 -8.92 -0.35
CA LYS A 91 28.15 -7.51 -0.75
C LYS A 91 27.09 -7.08 -1.78
N VAL A 92 26.82 -7.91 -2.79
CA VAL A 92 25.78 -7.63 -3.78
C VAL A 92 24.38 -7.57 -3.14
N ILE A 93 24.09 -8.44 -2.17
CA ILE A 93 22.84 -8.42 -1.40
C ILE A 93 22.71 -7.10 -0.63
N ASP A 94 23.76 -6.65 0.05
CA ASP A 94 23.75 -5.39 0.82
C ASP A 94 23.55 -4.16 -0.07
N GLU A 95 24.20 -4.13 -1.23
CA GLU A 95 24.00 -3.09 -2.25
C GLU A 95 22.55 -3.08 -2.75
N LYS A 96 21.98 -4.25 -3.06
CA LYS A 96 20.57 -4.36 -3.49
C LYS A 96 19.60 -3.93 -2.39
N ASN A 97 19.84 -4.30 -1.14
CA ASN A 97 19.01 -3.88 0.00
C ASN A 97 19.01 -2.36 0.18
N THR A 98 20.17 -1.72 -0.04
CA THR A 98 20.29 -0.25 -0.02
C THR A 98 19.44 0.39 -1.11
N VAL A 99 19.47 -0.15 -2.34
CA VAL A 99 18.65 0.32 -3.45
C VAL A 99 17.15 0.14 -3.16
N ILE A 100 16.74 -1.03 -2.64
CA ILE A 100 15.34 -1.30 -2.25
C ILE A 100 14.86 -0.28 -1.20
N SER A 101 15.68 0.02 -0.20
CA SER A 101 15.35 1.03 0.82
C SER A 101 15.11 2.41 0.21
N ALA A 102 15.98 2.85 -0.70
CA ALA A 102 15.84 4.13 -1.41
C ALA A 102 14.58 4.17 -2.30
N MET A 103 14.28 3.06 -2.99
CA MET A 103 13.06 2.93 -3.81
C MET A 103 11.80 3.01 -2.96
N ASN A 104 11.76 2.33 -1.80
CA ASN A 104 10.62 2.36 -0.89
C ASN A 104 10.37 3.77 -0.34
N LYS A 105 11.43 4.50 0.00
CA LYS A 105 11.30 5.92 0.42
C LYS A 105 10.68 6.77 -0.70
N THR A 106 11.18 6.62 -1.92
CA THR A 106 10.67 7.35 -3.09
C THR A 106 9.20 7.02 -3.37
N LEU A 107 8.82 5.75 -3.23
CA LEU A 107 7.43 5.31 -3.41
C LEU A 107 6.49 6.00 -2.41
N LEU A 108 6.85 6.04 -1.13
CA LEU A 108 6.06 6.71 -0.10
C LEU A 108 5.88 8.21 -0.37
N GLU A 109 6.94 8.89 -0.82
CA GLU A 109 6.88 10.31 -1.21
C GLU A 109 5.91 10.52 -2.39
N LYS A 110 5.92 9.61 -3.37
CA LYS A 110 5.00 9.67 -4.52
C LYS A 110 3.55 9.32 -4.17
N GLU A 111 3.33 8.43 -3.23
CA GLU A 111 1.98 8.14 -2.71
C GLU A 111 1.38 9.35 -1.99
N GLU A 112 2.19 10.12 -1.25
CA GLU A 112 1.74 11.36 -0.61
C GLU A 112 1.42 12.45 -1.64
N GLU A 113 2.30 12.64 -2.64
CA GLU A 113 2.08 13.58 -3.74
C GLU A 113 0.77 13.25 -4.48
N LEU A 114 0.53 11.97 -4.79
CA LEU A 114 -0.69 11.52 -5.44
C LEU A 114 -1.95 11.80 -4.61
N ARG A 115 -1.88 11.60 -3.28
CA ARG A 115 -2.99 11.92 -2.37
C ARG A 115 -3.30 13.41 -2.35
N SER A 116 -2.28 14.26 -2.29
CA SER A 116 -2.42 15.71 -2.37
C SER A 116 -3.07 16.16 -3.68
N LEU A 117 -2.60 15.64 -4.82
CA LEU A 117 -3.17 15.94 -6.14
C LEU A 117 -4.64 15.50 -6.24
N LYS A 118 -4.99 14.36 -5.67
CA LYS A 118 -6.39 13.89 -5.63
C LYS A 118 -7.27 14.87 -4.86
N ASN A 119 -6.84 15.35 -3.69
CA ASN A 119 -7.59 16.33 -2.91
C ASN A 119 -7.78 17.66 -3.68
N ILE A 120 -6.71 18.16 -4.31
CA ILE A 120 -6.79 19.39 -5.14
C ILE A 120 -7.81 19.23 -6.26
N ARG A 121 -7.82 18.08 -6.94
CA ARG A 121 -8.79 17.80 -8.01
C ARG A 121 -10.23 17.79 -7.49
N GLU A 122 -10.49 17.13 -6.36
CA GLU A 122 -11.84 17.11 -5.78
C GLU A 122 -12.30 18.50 -5.33
N MET A 123 -11.41 19.29 -4.71
CA MET A 123 -11.68 20.69 -4.37
C MET A 123 -12.04 21.51 -5.63
N HIS A 124 -11.26 21.35 -6.70
CA HIS A 124 -11.48 22.08 -7.94
C HIS A 124 -12.80 21.72 -8.62
N ASN A 125 -13.13 20.42 -8.70
CA ASN A 125 -14.40 19.94 -9.22
C ASN A 125 -15.59 20.51 -8.43
N ALA A 126 -15.52 20.46 -7.09
CA ALA A 126 -16.53 21.03 -6.22
C ALA A 126 -16.69 22.54 -6.45
N THR A 127 -15.58 23.25 -6.59
CA THR A 127 -15.57 24.71 -6.85
C THR A 127 -16.20 25.05 -8.21
N ILE A 128 -15.81 24.35 -9.29
CA ILE A 128 -16.38 24.55 -10.64
C ILE A 128 -17.89 24.34 -10.63
N ASN A 129 -18.34 23.24 -10.04
CA ASN A 129 -19.77 22.93 -9.98
C ASN A 129 -20.51 23.97 -9.14
N GLY A 130 -19.96 24.35 -7.97
CA GLY A 130 -20.52 25.41 -7.13
C GLY A 130 -20.71 26.72 -7.90
N TYR A 131 -19.69 27.18 -8.63
CA TYR A 131 -19.78 28.38 -9.47
C TYR A 131 -20.78 28.23 -10.63
N THR A 132 -20.88 27.05 -11.22
CA THR A 132 -21.82 26.78 -12.32
C THR A 132 -23.26 26.96 -11.85
N TYR A 133 -23.62 26.35 -10.72
CA TYR A 133 -24.94 26.51 -10.11
C TYR A 133 -25.17 27.93 -9.64
N PHE A 134 -24.18 28.55 -8.99
CA PHE A 134 -24.29 29.94 -8.53
C PHE A 134 -24.60 30.89 -9.68
N LYS A 135 -23.86 30.81 -10.80
CA LYS A 135 -24.07 31.66 -11.98
C LYS A 135 -25.44 31.41 -12.60
N SER A 136 -25.88 30.16 -12.67
CA SER A 136 -27.22 29.80 -13.15
C SER A 136 -28.30 30.41 -12.26
N GLY A 137 -28.16 30.30 -10.94
CA GLY A 137 -29.04 30.92 -9.95
C GLY A 137 -29.16 32.44 -10.14
N MET A 138 -28.03 33.14 -10.29
CA MET A 138 -28.01 34.58 -10.56
C MET A 138 -28.76 34.95 -11.84
N SER A 139 -28.56 34.19 -12.92
CA SER A 139 -29.25 34.46 -14.19
C SER A 139 -30.77 34.28 -14.08
N LEU A 140 -31.21 33.25 -13.35
CA LEU A 140 -32.63 32.99 -13.14
C LEU A 140 -33.26 34.05 -12.23
N MET A 141 -32.56 34.45 -11.16
CA MET A 141 -32.98 35.53 -10.29
C MET A 141 -33.17 36.85 -11.06
N MET A 142 -32.22 37.20 -11.94
CA MET A 142 -32.36 38.38 -12.81
C MET A 142 -33.58 38.28 -13.71
N ALA A 143 -33.81 37.12 -14.33
CA ALA A 143 -35.01 36.90 -15.15
C ALA A 143 -36.30 37.04 -14.33
N GLY A 144 -36.37 36.41 -13.15
CA GLY A 144 -37.53 36.54 -12.25
C GLY A 144 -37.80 37.98 -11.84
N THR A 145 -36.76 38.76 -11.57
CA THR A 145 -36.87 40.18 -11.22
C THR A 145 -37.44 41.02 -12.37
N LEU A 146 -37.05 40.72 -13.63
CA LEU A 146 -37.62 41.38 -14.80
C LEU A 146 -39.11 41.08 -14.95
N TYR A 147 -39.49 39.80 -14.87
CA TYR A 147 -40.91 39.40 -14.92
C TYR A 147 -41.73 40.05 -13.80
N LEU A 148 -41.15 40.15 -12.59
CA LEU A 148 -41.82 40.79 -11.46
C LEU A 148 -42.01 42.29 -11.68
N ASN A 149 -41.01 43.01 -12.20
CA ASN A 149 -41.14 44.42 -12.53
C ASN A 149 -42.22 44.65 -13.61
N ASP A 150 -42.27 43.81 -14.64
CA ASP A 150 -43.31 43.88 -15.68
C ASP A 150 -44.71 43.61 -15.09
N ALA A 151 -44.82 42.65 -14.15
CA ALA A 151 -46.07 42.40 -13.44
C ALA A 151 -46.54 43.62 -12.65
N LEU A 152 -45.64 44.30 -11.93
CA LEU A 152 -45.97 45.51 -11.18
C LEU A 152 -46.47 46.61 -12.11
N HIS A 153 -45.77 46.88 -13.22
CA HIS A 153 -46.19 47.88 -14.21
C HIS A 153 -47.55 47.55 -14.85
N LEU A 154 -47.81 46.28 -15.17
CA LEU A 154 -49.12 45.86 -15.70
C LEU A 154 -50.23 46.00 -14.65
N THR A 155 -49.92 45.78 -13.37
CA THR A 155 -50.87 45.97 -12.26
C THR A 155 -51.29 47.44 -12.15
N GLU A 156 -50.33 48.37 -12.23
CA GLU A 156 -50.60 49.82 -12.22
C GLU A 156 -51.48 50.28 -13.38
N ASN A 157 -51.37 49.61 -14.54
CA ASN A 157 -52.18 49.88 -15.72
C ASN A 157 -53.54 49.15 -15.73
N GLY A 158 -53.87 48.40 -14.68
CA GLY A 158 -55.13 47.65 -14.58
C GLY A 158 -55.19 46.38 -15.43
N GLU A 159 -54.07 45.92 -15.97
CA GLU A 159 -53.98 44.73 -16.83
C GLU A 159 -53.76 43.44 -16.01
N PHE A 160 -54.65 43.18 -15.04
CA PHE A 160 -54.43 42.20 -13.96
C PHE A 160 -54.19 40.76 -14.43
N GLU A 161 -54.93 40.28 -15.43
CA GLU A 161 -54.73 38.91 -15.96
C GLU A 161 -53.37 38.74 -16.62
N LYS A 162 -52.88 39.77 -17.32
CA LYS A 162 -51.52 39.75 -17.89
C LYS A 162 -50.50 39.80 -16.77
N ALA A 163 -50.65 40.71 -15.82
CA ALA A 163 -49.78 40.81 -14.65
C ALA A 163 -49.66 39.45 -13.94
N LYS A 164 -50.76 38.72 -13.77
CA LYS A 164 -50.79 37.40 -13.11
C LYS A 164 -49.93 36.36 -13.82
N ASN A 165 -49.95 36.34 -15.15
CA ASN A 165 -49.07 35.46 -15.92
C ASN A 165 -47.58 35.80 -15.74
N PHE A 166 -47.25 37.09 -15.65
CA PHE A 166 -45.88 37.53 -15.36
C PHE A 166 -45.45 37.13 -13.94
N VAL A 167 -46.33 37.26 -12.94
CA VAL A 167 -46.04 36.79 -11.56
C VAL A 167 -45.74 35.29 -11.54
N ARG A 168 -46.53 34.47 -12.23
CA ARG A 168 -46.30 33.02 -12.30
C ARG A 168 -44.94 32.66 -12.91
N ASN A 169 -44.56 33.36 -13.99
CA ASN A 169 -43.24 33.20 -14.58
C ASN A 169 -42.15 33.60 -13.58
N ALA A 170 -42.29 34.76 -12.90
CA ALA A 170 -41.34 35.19 -11.88
C ALA A 170 -41.18 34.15 -10.76
N THR A 171 -42.28 33.59 -10.25
CA THR A 171 -42.29 32.51 -9.26
C THR A 171 -41.49 31.30 -9.73
N GLU A 172 -41.70 30.84 -10.96
CA GLU A 172 -40.95 29.69 -11.50
C GLU A 172 -39.44 29.98 -11.58
N TYR A 173 -39.05 31.19 -11.99
CA TYR A 173 -37.65 31.60 -12.06
C TYR A 173 -37.01 31.69 -10.67
N PHE A 174 -37.68 32.29 -9.68
CA PHE A 174 -37.16 32.38 -8.32
C PHE A 174 -37.04 31.01 -7.64
N GLN A 175 -37.99 30.10 -7.89
CA GLN A 175 -37.91 28.73 -7.38
C GLN A 175 -36.66 28.01 -7.93
N LYS A 176 -36.43 28.07 -9.25
CA LYS A 176 -35.23 27.46 -9.86
C LYS A 176 -33.94 28.15 -9.41
N ALA A 177 -33.97 29.47 -9.23
CA ALA A 177 -32.82 30.23 -8.72
C ALA A 177 -32.43 29.74 -7.31
N ARG A 178 -33.42 29.61 -6.43
CA ARG A 178 -33.25 29.08 -5.07
C ARG A 178 -32.64 27.69 -5.06
N GLU A 179 -33.17 26.77 -5.86
CA GLU A 179 -32.65 25.40 -5.97
C GLU A 179 -31.19 25.38 -6.45
N ASN A 180 -30.82 26.26 -7.37
CA ASN A 180 -29.44 26.39 -7.82
C ASN A 180 -28.53 26.98 -6.74
N PHE A 181 -28.98 27.96 -5.95
CA PHE A 181 -28.19 28.49 -4.84
C PHE A 181 -27.97 27.46 -3.73
N ILE A 182 -28.97 26.61 -3.44
CA ILE A 182 -28.83 25.48 -2.52
C ILE A 182 -27.77 24.49 -3.03
N GLN A 183 -27.84 24.10 -4.31
CA GLN A 183 -26.85 23.21 -4.91
C GLN A 183 -25.44 23.84 -4.89
N ALA A 184 -25.33 25.13 -5.21
CA ALA A 184 -24.06 25.85 -5.15
C ALA A 184 -23.43 25.78 -3.76
N LYS A 185 -24.22 26.04 -2.71
CA LYS A 185 -23.82 25.91 -1.31
C LYS A 185 -23.29 24.51 -1.00
N GLU A 186 -24.02 23.46 -1.36
CA GLU A 186 -23.60 22.07 -1.10
C GLU A 186 -22.25 21.73 -1.76
N TYR A 187 -22.04 22.19 -2.99
CA TYR A 187 -20.76 22.03 -3.68
C TYR A 187 -19.63 22.79 -3.00
N PHE A 188 -19.86 24.04 -2.60
CA PHE A 188 -18.85 24.80 -1.87
C PHE A 188 -18.52 24.16 -0.52
N GLU A 189 -19.52 23.69 0.24
CA GLU A 189 -19.30 22.96 1.49
C GLU A 189 -18.45 21.69 1.30
N ARG A 190 -18.72 20.92 0.24
CA ARG A 190 -17.89 19.76 -0.12
C ARG A 190 -16.47 20.17 -0.48
N GLY A 191 -16.29 21.26 -1.23
CA GLY A 191 -14.98 21.80 -1.60
C GLY A 191 -14.10 22.14 -0.39
N LYS A 192 -14.69 22.68 0.69
CA LYS A 192 -13.94 23.01 1.93
C LYS A 192 -13.27 21.78 2.56
N GLN A 193 -13.84 20.59 2.41
CA GLN A 193 -13.30 19.36 3.02
C GLN A 193 -11.98 18.93 2.38
N TYR A 194 -11.71 19.36 1.14
CA TYR A 194 -10.51 19.01 0.38
C TYR A 194 -9.52 20.16 0.29
N ALA A 195 -9.89 21.34 0.78
CA ALA A 195 -9.06 22.52 0.71
C ALA A 195 -7.96 22.47 1.78
N ASN A 196 -6.71 22.48 1.33
CA ASN A 196 -5.53 22.44 2.20
C ASN A 196 -4.94 23.85 2.45
N LEU A 197 -5.38 24.85 1.69
CA LEU A 197 -4.93 26.24 1.76
C LEU A 197 -5.98 27.09 2.46
N SER A 198 -5.57 27.86 3.45
CA SER A 198 -6.47 28.73 4.24
C SER A 198 -7.24 29.73 3.37
N GLU A 199 -6.62 30.23 2.31
CA GLU A 199 -7.24 31.18 1.38
C GLU A 199 -8.33 30.53 0.51
N ASP A 200 -8.13 29.29 0.04
CA ASP A 200 -9.14 28.56 -0.72
C ASP A 200 -10.33 28.19 0.17
N ILE A 201 -10.08 27.75 1.41
CA ILE A 201 -11.12 27.53 2.43
C ILE A 201 -11.93 28.82 2.64
N ARG A 202 -11.24 29.96 2.78
CA ARG A 202 -11.89 31.26 3.01
C ARG A 202 -12.78 31.64 1.84
N ARG A 203 -12.26 31.58 0.61
CA ARG A 203 -13.02 31.93 -0.62
C ARG A 203 -14.22 31.02 -0.81
N ILE A 204 -14.03 29.70 -0.71
CA ILE A 204 -15.10 28.71 -0.85
C ILE A 204 -16.14 28.89 0.28
N GLY A 205 -15.69 29.16 1.50
CA GLY A 205 -16.55 29.45 2.64
C GLY A 205 -17.42 30.69 2.41
N THR A 206 -16.84 31.80 1.93
CA THR A 206 -17.59 33.00 1.56
C THR A 206 -18.65 32.70 0.49
N MET A 207 -18.29 31.95 -0.55
CA MET A 207 -19.25 31.58 -1.61
C MET A 207 -20.38 30.70 -1.10
N SER A 208 -20.10 29.78 -0.16
CA SER A 208 -21.12 28.96 0.51
C SER A 208 -22.12 29.82 1.29
N ILE A 209 -21.61 30.78 2.08
CA ILE A 209 -22.43 31.72 2.85
C ILE A 209 -23.30 32.55 1.92
N LEU A 210 -22.70 33.19 0.92
CA LEU A 210 -23.42 34.01 -0.05
C LEU A 210 -24.50 33.22 -0.77
N SER A 211 -24.21 31.98 -1.20
CA SER A 211 -25.22 31.11 -1.82
C SER A 211 -26.38 30.81 -0.86
N SER A 212 -26.11 30.66 0.44
CA SER A 212 -27.15 30.46 1.44
C SER A 212 -28.01 31.70 1.66
N GLU A 213 -27.40 32.88 1.68
CA GLU A 213 -28.10 34.17 1.81
C GLU A 213 -29.02 34.40 0.61
N LEU A 214 -28.50 34.21 -0.61
CA LEU A 214 -29.28 34.32 -1.83
C LEU A 214 -30.44 33.32 -1.91
N ALA A 215 -30.26 32.09 -1.43
CA ALA A 215 -31.34 31.13 -1.35
C ALA A 215 -32.48 31.60 -0.41
N ASN A 216 -32.13 32.27 0.69
CA ASN A 216 -33.11 32.84 1.61
C ASN A 216 -33.81 34.06 0.98
N ASP A 217 -33.07 34.92 0.29
CA ASP A 217 -33.66 36.06 -0.43
C ASP A 217 -34.69 35.58 -1.46
N MET A 218 -34.42 34.46 -2.16
CA MET A 218 -35.38 33.89 -3.11
C MET A 218 -36.67 33.42 -2.42
N GLU A 219 -36.61 32.93 -1.18
CA GLU A 219 -37.81 32.59 -0.40
C GLU A 219 -38.66 33.83 -0.12
N SER A 220 -38.02 34.96 0.18
CA SER A 220 -38.69 36.25 0.36
C SER A 220 -39.33 36.74 -0.94
N TYR A 221 -38.64 36.61 -2.09
CA TYR A 221 -39.22 36.91 -3.41
C TYR A 221 -40.43 36.01 -3.73
N LEU A 222 -40.37 34.72 -3.40
CA LEU A 222 -41.49 33.79 -3.58
C LEU A 222 -42.70 34.20 -2.72
N THR A 223 -42.45 34.66 -1.49
CA THR A 223 -43.49 35.21 -0.60
C THR A 223 -44.12 36.47 -1.20
N ALA A 224 -43.30 37.39 -1.74
CA ALA A 224 -43.79 38.58 -2.42
C ALA A 224 -44.65 38.23 -3.66
N CYS A 225 -44.22 37.26 -4.48
CA CYS A 225 -45.01 36.77 -5.61
C CYS A 225 -46.36 36.18 -5.16
N SER A 226 -46.40 35.43 -4.07
CA SER A 226 -47.63 34.87 -3.51
C SER A 226 -48.63 35.96 -3.07
N ASN A 227 -48.12 37.00 -2.39
CA ASN A 227 -48.93 38.17 -2.03
C ASN A 227 -49.45 38.90 -3.27
N LEU A 228 -48.60 39.09 -4.29
CA LEU A 228 -48.98 39.77 -5.53
C LEU A 228 -49.99 38.96 -6.34
N GLU A 229 -49.85 37.63 -6.43
CA GLU A 229 -50.85 36.78 -7.10
C GLU A 229 -52.20 36.86 -6.39
N THR A 230 -52.21 36.88 -5.05
CA THR A 230 -53.43 37.08 -4.25
C THR A 230 -54.05 38.46 -4.48
N ALA A 231 -53.24 39.52 -4.57
CA ALA A 231 -53.70 40.86 -4.88
C ALA A 231 -54.40 40.92 -6.25
N LEU A 232 -53.78 40.30 -7.25
CA LEU A 232 -54.30 40.24 -8.62
C LEU A 232 -55.63 39.48 -8.69
N ASP A 233 -55.75 38.37 -7.97
CA ASP A 233 -57.03 37.66 -7.85
C ASP A 233 -58.13 38.55 -7.29
N LYS A 234 -57.84 39.34 -6.26
CA LYS A 234 -58.80 40.30 -5.70
C LYS A 234 -59.17 41.43 -6.65
N PHE A 235 -58.22 41.95 -7.41
CA PHE A 235 -58.51 42.96 -8.43
C PHE A 235 -59.39 42.40 -9.55
N ILE A 236 -59.14 41.16 -10.00
CA ILE A 236 -59.95 40.48 -11.02
C ILE A 236 -61.39 40.24 -10.52
N GLU A 237 -61.55 39.87 -9.24
CA GLU A 237 -62.85 39.72 -8.57
C GLU A 237 -63.59 41.06 -8.33
N GLY A 238 -62.92 42.20 -8.53
CA GLY A 238 -63.47 43.53 -8.25
C GLY A 238 -63.36 43.98 -6.78
N ASP A 239 -62.63 43.24 -5.95
CA ASP A 239 -62.36 43.55 -4.54
C ASP A 239 -61.08 44.39 -4.40
N TYR A 240 -61.18 45.64 -4.85
CA TYR A 240 -60.03 46.55 -4.90
C TYR A 240 -59.42 46.87 -3.53
N TYR A 241 -60.23 46.89 -2.47
CA TYR A 241 -59.73 47.19 -1.12
C TYR A 241 -58.78 46.10 -0.64
N ASN A 242 -59.19 44.83 -0.72
CA ASN A 242 -58.33 43.72 -0.33
C ASN A 242 -57.17 43.55 -1.31
N GLY A 243 -57.39 43.75 -2.61
CA GLY A 243 -56.34 43.72 -3.62
C GLY A 243 -55.21 44.71 -3.31
N GLN A 244 -55.56 45.95 -2.99
CA GLN A 244 -54.60 46.99 -2.63
C GLN A 244 -53.78 46.62 -1.38
N SER A 245 -54.43 46.05 -0.35
CA SER A 245 -53.72 45.64 0.87
C SER A 245 -52.68 44.55 0.62
N TYR A 246 -52.98 43.56 -0.22
CA TYR A 246 -52.00 42.53 -0.59
C TYR A 246 -50.91 43.07 -1.51
N PHE A 247 -51.25 43.99 -2.41
CA PHE A 247 -50.30 44.64 -3.30
C PHE A 247 -49.25 45.44 -2.52
N GLU A 248 -49.68 46.24 -1.55
CA GLU A 248 -48.78 47.03 -0.69
C GLU A 248 -47.80 46.13 0.07
N LYS A 249 -48.28 45.00 0.63
CA LYS A 249 -47.41 44.00 1.28
C LYS A 249 -46.38 43.42 0.31
N ALA A 250 -46.78 43.10 -0.92
CA ALA A 250 -45.86 42.58 -1.93
C ALA A 250 -44.78 43.60 -2.30
N VAL A 251 -45.17 44.87 -2.49
CA VAL A 251 -44.24 45.96 -2.82
C VAL A 251 -43.28 46.25 -1.66
N GLU A 252 -43.78 46.27 -0.42
CA GLU A 252 -42.96 46.45 0.79
C GLU A 252 -41.83 45.40 0.86
N PHE A 253 -42.17 44.11 0.72
CA PHE A 253 -41.18 43.03 0.66
C PHE A 253 -40.14 43.22 -0.46
N ILE A 254 -40.58 43.64 -1.65
CA ILE A 254 -39.67 43.85 -2.79
C ILE A 254 -38.73 45.03 -2.54
N LEU A 255 -39.20 46.10 -1.88
CA LEU A 255 -38.37 47.26 -1.55
C LEU A 255 -37.33 46.90 -0.49
N GLU A 256 -37.71 46.18 0.58
CA GLU A 256 -36.77 45.71 1.60
C GLU A 256 -35.65 44.86 0.98
N LEU A 257 -36.01 43.98 0.04
CA LEU A 257 -35.04 43.15 -0.69
C LEU A 257 -34.11 43.99 -1.58
N LYS A 258 -34.60 45.07 -2.21
CA LYS A 258 -33.75 45.95 -3.03
C LYS A 258 -32.79 46.78 -2.19
N GLU A 259 -33.20 47.20 -1.00
CA GLU A 259 -32.35 47.98 -0.09
C GLU A 259 -31.22 47.14 0.51
N GLY A 260 -31.45 45.86 0.79
CA GLY A 260 -30.41 44.95 1.29
C GLY A 260 -29.25 44.69 0.32
N TRP A 261 -29.40 45.09 -0.95
CA TRP A 261 -28.43 44.83 -2.03
C TRP A 261 -27.64 46.06 -2.49
N ASN A 262 -27.97 47.26 -1.97
CA ASN A 262 -27.25 48.53 -2.23
C ASN A 262 -26.18 48.79 -1.16
#